data_AF-A0A257WZE8-F1
#
_entry.id   AF-A0A257WZE8-F1
#
_cell.length_a   1.000
_cell.length_b   1.000
_cell.length_c   1.000
_cell.angle_alpha   90.00
_cell.angle_beta   90.00
_cell.angle_gamma   90.00
#
_symmetry.space_group_name_H-M   'P 1'
#
loop_
_entity.id
_entity.type
_entity.pdbx_description
1 polymer ?
#
loop_
_entity_poly.entity_id
_entity_poly.type
_entity_poly.pdbx_seq_one_letter_code
_entity_poly.pdbx_strand_id
1 'polypeptide(L)'
;MNRILLLLILCLCCGQARAQYVTNLSLLKNQFLTGEPVVAVVSITNRSGADVVVGGHGSRDWLQFEITQSTGQRLSPISIGSEEPITMRAGGTTKHTVEISGGYSTANLGTFSVVANVLHPISGQFYQSNTARMTTTDSKPNMFDQPFGVPQGYPNAGRQRRFQVILFRELDDLQLYCRITDDRSGAYIATFLLGPAMMTVQPQISIDVTNKLHVLFLAMPHIFCHVVVNPDGKVQQRNYYKDPEGNRPSLVMTSGGAKVVGGAPFDPGAPPPPKKTLRKASERPPVMGTVPKKK
;
A
#
# COMPACT_ATOMS: atom_id res chain seq x y z
N MET A 1 -0.51 -45.06 42.28
CA MET A 1 -1.11 -43.83 41.72
C MET A 1 -0.12 -42.92 40.97
N ASN A 2 1.19 -42.91 41.29
CA ASN A 2 2.17 -42.02 40.63
C ASN A 2 2.61 -42.38 39.20
N ARG A 3 2.52 -43.66 38.78
CA ARG A 3 2.99 -44.07 37.44
C ARG A 3 2.08 -43.61 36.29
N ILE A 4 0.77 -43.54 36.53
CA ILE A 4 -0.22 -43.08 35.55
C ILE A 4 -0.10 -41.56 35.34
N LEU A 5 0.13 -40.80 36.42
CA LEU A 5 0.34 -39.36 36.35
C LEU A 5 1.63 -39.01 35.58
N LEU A 6 2.70 -39.79 35.74
CA LEU A 6 3.96 -39.59 35.02
C LEU A 6 3.81 -39.86 33.50
N LEU A 7 3.02 -40.87 33.11
CA LEU A 7 2.69 -41.19 31.72
C LEU A 7 1.82 -40.10 31.07
N LEU A 8 0.87 -39.52 31.81
CA LEU A 8 0.06 -38.39 31.36
C LEU A 8 0.89 -37.12 31.13
N ILE A 9 1.86 -36.83 32.00
CA ILE A 9 2.77 -35.68 31.84
C ILE A 9 3.73 -35.89 30.66
N LEU A 10 4.25 -37.11 30.46
CA LEU A 10 5.12 -37.42 29.33
C LEU A 10 4.37 -37.34 27.98
N CYS A 11 3.10 -37.77 27.94
CA CYS A 11 2.23 -37.59 26.76
C CYS A 11 1.90 -36.10 26.50
N LEU A 12 1.78 -35.26 27.53
CA LEU A 12 1.55 -33.81 27.35
C LEU A 12 2.78 -33.07 26.76
N CYS A 13 4.00 -33.57 26.96
CA CYS A 13 5.21 -32.96 26.41
C CYS A 13 5.53 -33.38 24.95
N CYS A 14 4.98 -34.48 24.45
CA CYS A 14 5.20 -34.96 23.07
C CYS A 14 4.40 -34.17 22.00
N GLY A 15 3.56 -33.21 22.40
CA GLY A 15 2.64 -32.50 21.51
C GLY A 15 3.20 -31.29 20.76
N GLN A 16 4.51 -30.98 20.85
CA GLN A 16 5.12 -29.95 20.00
C GLN A 16 5.45 -30.58 18.64
N ALA A 17 4.43 -30.85 17.83
CA ALA A 17 4.61 -31.14 16.42
C ALA A 17 5.35 -29.95 15.79
N ARG A 18 6.66 -30.09 15.59
CA ARG A 18 7.46 -29.08 14.89
C ARG A 18 7.03 -29.12 13.43
N ALA A 19 6.13 -28.21 13.06
CA ALA A 19 5.70 -28.05 11.68
C ALA A 19 6.92 -27.84 10.77
N GLN A 20 6.96 -28.56 9.65
CA GLN A 20 8.07 -28.46 8.69
C GLN A 20 8.14 -27.05 8.11
N TYR A 21 6.99 -26.37 7.96
CA TYR A 21 6.92 -24.93 7.73
C TYR A 21 6.28 -24.20 8.90
N VAL A 22 6.82 -23.02 9.21
CA VAL A 22 6.15 -22.02 10.04
C VAL A 22 5.72 -20.88 9.15
N THR A 23 4.41 -20.76 8.96
CA THR A 23 3.78 -19.81 8.05
C THR A 23 3.16 -18.65 8.82
N ASN A 24 3.41 -17.42 8.39
CA ASN A 24 2.78 -16.23 8.94
C ASN A 24 2.21 -15.37 7.81
N LEU A 25 0.99 -14.88 8.01
CA LEU A 25 0.27 -14.01 7.08
C LEU A 25 0.01 -12.66 7.72
N SER A 26 0.39 -11.61 7.00
CA SER A 26 -0.01 -10.23 7.28
C SER A 26 -0.57 -9.59 6.01
N LEU A 27 -1.55 -8.71 6.15
CA LEU A 27 -2.03 -7.85 5.08
C LEU A 27 -1.36 -6.49 5.20
N LEU A 28 -1.20 -5.74 4.09
CA LEU A 28 -0.60 -4.40 4.15
C LEU A 28 -1.43 -3.42 5.00
N LYS A 29 -2.74 -3.66 5.11
CA LYS A 29 -3.66 -2.97 6.00
C LYS A 29 -4.85 -3.85 6.34
N ASN A 30 -5.69 -3.40 7.26
CA ASN A 30 -6.88 -4.12 7.73
C ASN A 30 -8.20 -3.51 7.24
N GLN A 31 -8.18 -2.31 6.63
CA GLN A 31 -9.37 -1.67 6.09
C GLN A 31 -9.15 -1.31 4.62
N PHE A 32 -10.04 -1.79 3.74
CA PHE A 32 -9.95 -1.60 2.30
C PHE A 32 -11.20 -0.90 1.78
N LEU A 33 -11.02 -0.08 0.75
CA LEU A 33 -12.13 0.41 -0.04
C LEU A 33 -12.54 -0.59 -1.10
N THR A 34 -13.83 -0.58 -1.46
CA THR A 34 -14.34 -1.35 -2.60
C THR A 34 -13.53 -1.07 -3.86
N GLY A 35 -13.14 -2.15 -4.56
CA GLY A 35 -12.29 -2.08 -5.76
C GLY A 35 -10.79 -1.94 -5.48
N GLU A 36 -10.37 -1.82 -4.22
CA GLU A 36 -8.96 -1.72 -3.85
C GLU A 36 -8.27 -3.10 -3.86
N PRO A 37 -7.07 -3.22 -4.44
CA PRO A 37 -6.33 -4.47 -4.41
C PRO A 37 -5.89 -4.77 -2.98
N VAL A 38 -6.13 -6.01 -2.54
CA VAL A 38 -5.64 -6.48 -1.25
C VAL A 38 -4.32 -7.19 -1.47
N VAL A 39 -3.31 -6.73 -0.75
CA VAL A 39 -1.96 -7.26 -0.83
C VAL A 39 -1.62 -7.97 0.48
N ALA A 40 -1.25 -9.23 0.35
CA ALA A 40 -0.82 -10.11 1.42
C ALA A 40 0.71 -10.28 1.40
N VAL A 41 1.29 -10.39 2.59
CA VAL A 41 2.70 -10.75 2.80
C VAL A 41 2.72 -12.04 3.59
N VAL A 42 3.23 -13.10 2.95
CA VAL A 42 3.37 -14.44 3.54
C VAL A 42 4.83 -14.66 3.90
N SER A 43 5.11 -14.86 5.18
CA SER A 43 6.45 -15.24 5.67
C SER A 43 6.49 -16.73 5.95
N ILE A 44 7.49 -17.43 5.41
CA ILE A 44 7.58 -18.89 5.46
C ILE A 44 8.95 -19.23 6.00
N THR A 45 9.00 -19.90 7.16
CA THR A 45 10.25 -20.42 7.71
C THR A 45 10.32 -21.91 7.47
N ASN A 46 11.34 -22.35 6.72
CA ASN A 46 11.55 -23.75 6.43
C ASN A 46 12.30 -24.43 7.59
N ARG A 47 11.65 -25.37 8.28
CA ARG A 47 12.19 -26.21 9.35
C ARG A 47 12.22 -27.70 8.98
N SER A 48 12.10 -28.05 7.70
CA SER A 48 12.10 -29.43 7.22
C SER A 48 13.48 -30.11 7.27
N GLY A 49 14.55 -29.34 7.44
CA GLY A 49 15.93 -29.84 7.49
C GLY A 49 16.60 -29.99 6.13
N ALA A 50 15.89 -29.70 5.03
CA ALA A 50 16.42 -29.67 3.68
C ALA A 50 15.90 -28.46 2.90
N ASP A 51 16.63 -28.04 1.88
CA ASP A 51 16.15 -27.04 0.94
C ASP A 51 14.93 -27.58 0.20
N VAL A 52 13.92 -26.74 0.03
CA VAL A 52 12.68 -27.11 -0.65
C VAL A 52 12.45 -26.14 -1.81
N VAL A 53 12.16 -26.67 -2.98
CA VAL A 53 11.85 -25.88 -4.16
C VAL A 53 10.35 -25.94 -4.42
N VAL A 54 9.71 -24.77 -4.54
CA VAL A 54 8.30 -24.63 -4.93
C VAL A 54 8.20 -23.80 -6.20
N GLY A 55 7.06 -23.85 -6.90
CA GLY A 55 6.94 -23.18 -8.20
C GLY A 55 7.77 -23.87 -9.29
N GLY A 56 7.93 -23.19 -10.42
CA GLY A 56 8.50 -23.75 -11.64
C GLY A 56 7.44 -24.08 -12.68
N HIS A 57 7.85 -24.13 -13.95
CA HIS A 57 6.97 -24.48 -15.06
C HIS A 57 6.29 -25.84 -14.85
N GLY A 58 4.95 -25.89 -14.93
CA GLY A 58 4.16 -27.10 -14.72
C GLY A 58 4.08 -27.59 -13.27
N SER A 59 4.63 -26.84 -12.31
CA SER A 59 4.49 -27.14 -10.88
C SER A 59 3.07 -26.85 -10.39
N ARG A 60 2.71 -27.44 -9.24
CA ARG A 60 1.45 -27.13 -8.57
C ARG A 60 1.54 -25.75 -7.92
N ASP A 61 0.39 -25.08 -7.86
CA ASP A 61 0.24 -23.90 -7.01
C ASP A 61 0.65 -24.24 -5.58
N TRP A 62 1.57 -23.44 -5.07
CA TRP A 62 2.25 -23.74 -3.81
C TRP A 62 1.70 -22.89 -2.65
N LEU A 63 0.93 -21.85 -2.95
CA LEU A 63 0.33 -20.95 -1.99
C LEU A 63 -1.15 -20.80 -2.32
N GLN A 64 -2.02 -21.05 -1.34
CA GLN A 64 -3.46 -20.90 -1.46
C GLN A 64 -3.98 -19.97 -0.38
N PHE A 65 -4.92 -19.10 -0.72
CA PHE A 65 -5.65 -18.26 0.21
C PHE A 65 -7.09 -18.73 0.32
N GLU A 66 -7.54 -18.90 1.56
CA GLU A 66 -8.94 -19.13 1.86
C GLU A 66 -9.50 -17.90 2.56
N ILE A 67 -10.65 -17.46 2.06
CA ILE A 67 -11.28 -16.22 2.52
C ILE A 67 -12.69 -16.55 2.96
N THR A 68 -12.99 -16.20 4.20
CA THR A 68 -14.28 -16.47 4.83
C THR A 68 -14.88 -15.16 5.31
N GLN A 69 -16.11 -14.88 4.89
CA GLN A 69 -16.89 -13.75 5.40
C GLN A 69 -17.26 -13.97 6.88
N SER A 70 -17.52 -12.88 7.61
CA SER A 70 -18.04 -12.95 8.98
C SER A 70 -19.36 -13.70 9.11
N THR A 71 -20.12 -13.83 8.02
CA THR A 71 -21.35 -14.64 7.93
C THR A 71 -21.08 -16.15 7.92
N GLY A 72 -19.82 -16.57 7.81
CA GLY A 72 -19.41 -17.96 7.63
C GLY A 72 -19.33 -18.42 6.18
N GLN A 73 -19.74 -17.59 5.21
CA GLN A 73 -19.63 -17.91 3.79
C GLN A 73 -18.16 -17.95 3.36
N ARG A 74 -17.72 -19.10 2.84
CA ARG A 74 -16.41 -19.24 2.21
C ARG A 74 -16.46 -18.75 0.77
N LEU A 75 -15.51 -17.93 0.37
CA LEU A 75 -15.34 -17.47 -1.00
C LEU A 75 -14.46 -18.44 -1.78
N SER A 76 -14.47 -18.31 -3.11
CA SER A 76 -13.59 -19.09 -3.97
C SER A 76 -12.13 -18.91 -3.53
N PRO A 77 -11.40 -20.00 -3.25
CA PRO A 77 -10.00 -19.90 -2.88
C PRO A 77 -9.17 -19.29 -4.01
N ILE A 78 -8.09 -18.62 -3.64
CA ILE A 78 -7.12 -18.09 -4.59
C ILE A 78 -5.86 -18.93 -4.50
N SER A 79 -5.43 -19.47 -5.63
CA SER A 79 -4.17 -20.19 -5.72
C SER A 79 -3.14 -19.34 -6.45
N ILE A 80 -1.92 -19.35 -5.92
CA ILE A 80 -0.77 -18.62 -6.45
C ILE A 80 0.30 -19.65 -6.84
N GLY A 81 0.55 -19.73 -8.14
CA GLY A 81 1.69 -20.41 -8.72
C GLY A 81 2.89 -19.48 -8.88
N SER A 82 3.98 -20.04 -9.41
CA SER A 82 5.15 -19.28 -9.87
C SER A 82 5.76 -20.02 -11.04
N GLU A 83 5.98 -19.35 -12.18
CA GLU A 83 6.68 -19.95 -13.33
C GLU A 83 8.16 -20.18 -13.02
N GLU A 84 8.77 -19.30 -12.21
CA GLU A 84 10.15 -19.45 -11.77
C GLU A 84 10.22 -20.29 -10.48
N PRO A 85 11.16 -21.22 -10.37
CA PRO A 85 11.38 -21.98 -9.14
C PRO A 85 11.84 -21.08 -8.00
N ILE A 86 11.20 -21.25 -6.84
CA ILE A 86 11.51 -20.54 -5.60
C ILE A 86 12.16 -21.51 -4.64
N THR A 87 13.39 -21.22 -4.20
CA THR A 87 14.11 -22.04 -3.22
C THR A 87 13.88 -21.52 -1.80
N MET A 88 13.24 -22.35 -0.96
CA MET A 88 13.10 -22.14 0.48
C MET A 88 14.23 -22.88 1.20
N ARG A 89 15.28 -22.14 1.57
CA ARG A 89 16.46 -22.72 2.24
C ARG A 89 16.13 -23.33 3.60
N ALA A 90 16.74 -24.46 3.93
CA ALA A 90 16.63 -25.09 5.24
C ALA A 90 17.02 -24.11 6.36
N GLY A 91 16.17 -23.98 7.37
CA GLY A 91 16.35 -23.04 8.48
C GLY A 91 16.09 -21.56 8.13
N GLY A 92 15.90 -21.23 6.86
CA GLY A 92 15.71 -19.87 6.38
C GLY A 92 14.25 -19.41 6.39
N THR A 93 14.06 -18.09 6.39
CA THR A 93 12.74 -17.45 6.21
C THR A 93 12.69 -16.71 4.88
N THR A 94 11.68 -17.00 4.06
CA THR A 94 11.36 -16.25 2.84
C THR A 94 10.09 -15.42 3.04
N LYS A 95 9.99 -14.28 2.34
CA LYS A 95 8.79 -13.43 2.34
C LYS A 95 8.28 -13.30 0.92
N HIS A 96 6.97 -13.48 0.74
CA HIS A 96 6.28 -13.40 -0.54
C HIS A 96 5.16 -12.38 -0.45
N THR A 97 5.26 -11.31 -1.23
CA THR A 97 4.22 -10.29 -1.36
C THR A 97 3.37 -10.59 -2.58
N VAL A 98 2.08 -10.81 -2.37
CA VAL A 98 1.14 -11.25 -3.42
C VAL A 98 -0.15 -10.46 -3.33
N GLU A 99 -0.73 -10.14 -4.49
CA GLU A 99 -2.04 -9.53 -4.57
C GLU A 99 -3.11 -10.63 -4.63
N ILE A 100 -4.12 -10.54 -3.76
CA ILE A 100 -5.18 -11.55 -3.62
C ILE A 100 -6.50 -11.10 -4.28
N SER A 101 -6.46 -10.19 -5.25
CA SER A 101 -7.64 -9.61 -5.90
C SER A 101 -8.39 -10.56 -6.86
N GLY A 102 -7.80 -11.69 -7.24
CA GLY A 102 -8.28 -12.56 -8.33
C GLY A 102 -9.41 -13.55 -8.03
N GLY A 103 -9.77 -13.81 -6.76
CA GLY A 103 -10.75 -14.86 -6.41
C GLY A 103 -11.89 -14.46 -5.48
N TYR A 104 -11.91 -13.23 -4.99
CA TYR A 104 -13.10 -12.66 -4.34
C TYR A 104 -13.40 -11.28 -4.91
N SER A 105 -14.68 -10.98 -5.06
CA SER A 105 -15.08 -9.65 -5.47
C SER A 105 -14.75 -8.67 -4.35
N THR A 106 -13.80 -7.76 -4.60
CA THR A 106 -13.57 -6.58 -3.75
C THR A 106 -14.80 -5.65 -3.74
N ALA A 107 -15.86 -5.98 -4.50
CA ALA A 107 -17.19 -5.37 -4.41
C ALA A 107 -17.98 -5.78 -3.14
N ASN A 108 -17.63 -6.91 -2.52
CA ASN A 108 -18.36 -7.40 -1.35
C ASN A 108 -17.95 -6.62 -0.10
N LEU A 109 -18.92 -5.98 0.53
CA LEU A 109 -18.72 -5.24 1.77
C LEU A 109 -18.75 -6.18 2.99
N GLY A 110 -18.03 -5.80 4.04
CA GLY A 110 -18.07 -6.49 5.32
C GLY A 110 -16.70 -6.93 5.81
N THR A 111 -16.70 -7.82 6.80
CA THR A 111 -15.49 -8.31 7.46
C THR A 111 -15.15 -9.71 6.95
N PHE A 112 -13.87 -9.92 6.69
CA PHE A 112 -13.33 -11.16 6.16
C PHE A 112 -12.18 -11.65 7.03
N SER A 113 -12.07 -12.97 7.11
CA SER A 113 -10.91 -13.68 7.64
C SER A 113 -10.17 -14.33 6.50
N VAL A 114 -8.85 -14.14 6.44
CA VAL A 114 -7.96 -14.67 5.41
C VAL A 114 -6.95 -15.59 6.08
N VAL A 115 -6.76 -16.77 5.51
CA VAL A 115 -5.69 -17.71 5.90
C VAL A 115 -4.91 -18.11 4.66
N ALA A 116 -3.60 -18.27 4.81
CA ALA A 116 -2.72 -18.78 3.76
C ALA A 116 -2.35 -20.23 4.07
N ASN A 117 -2.41 -21.08 3.05
CA ASN A 117 -2.01 -22.48 3.09
C ASN A 117 -0.83 -22.66 2.14
N VAL A 118 0.31 -23.10 2.69
CA VAL A 118 1.55 -23.30 1.90
C VAL A 118 1.82 -24.78 1.72
N LEU A 119 1.90 -25.23 0.47
CA LEU A 119 2.26 -26.60 0.11
C LEU A 119 3.75 -26.85 0.39
N HIS A 120 4.04 -27.90 1.15
CA HIS A 120 5.37 -28.48 1.21
C HIS A 120 5.43 -29.68 0.23
N PRO A 121 6.06 -29.53 -0.94
CA PRO A 121 5.94 -30.49 -2.04
C PRO A 121 6.49 -31.88 -1.71
N ILE A 122 7.50 -31.99 -0.82
CA ILE A 122 8.10 -33.27 -0.44
C ILE A 122 7.16 -34.10 0.44
N SER A 123 6.46 -33.46 1.39
CA SER A 123 5.52 -34.17 2.29
C SER A 123 4.10 -34.22 1.74
N GLY A 124 3.78 -33.40 0.73
CA GLY A 124 2.44 -33.23 0.18
C GLY A 124 1.45 -32.53 1.13
N GLN A 125 1.93 -32.01 2.27
CA GLN A 125 1.10 -31.37 3.29
C GLN A 125 1.01 -29.86 3.06
N PHE A 126 -0.12 -29.29 3.49
CA PHE A 126 -0.30 -27.84 3.57
C PHE A 126 -0.06 -27.35 4.99
N TYR A 127 0.66 -26.25 5.12
CA TYR A 127 0.94 -25.58 6.38
C TYR A 127 0.22 -24.23 6.42
N GLN A 128 -0.80 -24.15 7.28
CA GLN A 128 -1.65 -22.99 7.45
C GLN A 128 -0.96 -21.88 8.25
N SER A 129 -1.23 -20.62 7.89
CA SER A 129 -0.80 -19.43 8.63
C SER A 129 -1.71 -19.11 9.81
N ASN A 130 -1.35 -18.08 10.57
CA ASN A 130 -2.33 -17.35 11.38
C ASN A 130 -3.45 -16.77 10.52
N THR A 131 -4.57 -16.44 11.15
CA THR A 131 -5.70 -15.73 10.51
C THR A 131 -5.45 -14.23 10.48
N ALA A 132 -5.46 -13.63 9.30
CA ALA A 132 -5.52 -12.19 9.12
C ALA A 132 -6.98 -11.73 8.98
N ARG A 133 -7.32 -10.56 9.53
CA ARG A 133 -8.66 -9.97 9.40
C ARG A 133 -8.59 -8.71 8.57
N MET A 134 -9.60 -8.52 7.73
CA MET A 134 -9.80 -7.28 6.98
C MET A 134 -11.27 -6.89 6.93
N THR A 135 -11.51 -5.62 6.73
CA THR A 135 -12.84 -5.06 6.50
C THR A 135 -12.84 -4.34 5.16
N THR A 136 -13.75 -4.69 4.28
CA THR A 136 -14.00 -3.97 3.04
C THR A 136 -15.22 -3.07 3.25
N THR A 137 -15.04 -1.78 2.98
CA THR A 137 -16.08 -0.76 3.10
C THR A 137 -16.18 0.02 1.79
N ASP A 138 -17.32 0.67 1.57
CA ASP A 138 -17.45 1.60 0.45
C ASP A 138 -17.66 3.02 0.94
N SER A 139 -17.32 3.98 0.09
CA SER A 139 -17.59 5.38 0.31
C SER A 139 -17.92 6.04 -1.02
N LYS A 140 -18.94 6.89 -1.00
CA LYS A 140 -19.27 7.73 -2.16
C LYS A 140 -18.14 8.73 -2.41
N PRO A 141 -17.89 9.12 -3.68
CA PRO A 141 -16.98 10.21 -3.97
C PRO A 141 -17.49 11.49 -3.30
N ASN A 142 -16.73 11.99 -2.33
CA ASN A 142 -17.08 13.18 -1.54
C ASN A 142 -16.20 14.38 -1.87
N MET A 143 -15.09 14.21 -2.61
CA MET A 143 -14.20 15.31 -3.02
C MET A 143 -14.30 15.64 -4.51
N PHE A 144 -14.46 14.62 -5.37
CA PHE A 144 -14.52 14.81 -6.82
C PHE A 144 -15.17 13.61 -7.50
N ASP A 145 -16.00 13.86 -8.51
CA ASP A 145 -16.61 12.82 -9.36
C ASP A 145 -16.90 13.39 -10.75
N GLN A 146 -16.12 13.00 -11.75
CA GLN A 146 -16.28 13.52 -13.11
C GLN A 146 -16.03 12.45 -14.17
N PRO A 147 -16.91 12.31 -15.18
CA PRO A 147 -16.70 11.42 -16.31
C PRO A 147 -15.64 11.99 -17.27
N PHE A 148 -14.96 11.09 -17.98
CA PHE A 148 -14.00 11.42 -19.04
C PHE A 148 -14.00 10.33 -20.11
N GLY A 149 -13.63 10.71 -21.33
CA GLY A 149 -13.38 9.76 -22.42
C GLY A 149 -11.94 9.24 -22.35
N VAL A 150 -11.73 7.94 -22.47
CA VAL A 150 -10.38 7.36 -22.55
C VAL A 150 -9.72 7.81 -23.85
N PRO A 151 -8.59 8.55 -23.80
CA PRO A 151 -7.95 9.07 -25.00
C PRO A 151 -7.27 7.97 -25.81
N GLN A 152 -6.94 8.27 -27.06
CA GLN A 152 -6.17 7.37 -27.92
C GLN A 152 -4.80 7.04 -27.30
N GLY A 153 -4.32 5.81 -27.52
CA GLY A 153 -3.07 5.32 -26.94
C GLY A 153 -3.22 4.64 -25.57
N TYR A 154 -4.41 4.63 -24.97
CA TYR A 154 -4.70 3.86 -23.75
C TYR A 154 -5.57 2.62 -24.04
N PRO A 155 -5.47 1.56 -23.21
CA PRO A 155 -6.37 0.42 -23.31
C PRO A 155 -7.83 0.84 -23.16
N ASN A 156 -8.69 0.39 -24.09
CA ASN A 156 -10.10 0.77 -24.19
C ASN A 156 -10.36 2.24 -24.55
N ALA A 157 -9.50 2.84 -25.40
CA ALA A 157 -9.73 4.16 -25.99
C ALA A 157 -11.16 4.29 -26.57
N GLY A 158 -11.76 5.47 -26.37
CA GLY A 158 -13.15 5.75 -26.77
C GLY A 158 -14.22 5.32 -25.77
N ARG A 159 -13.90 4.49 -24.76
CA ARG A 159 -14.83 4.24 -23.65
C ARG A 159 -14.92 5.44 -22.71
N GLN A 160 -16.02 5.52 -21.97
CA GLN A 160 -16.21 6.49 -20.89
C GLN A 160 -15.88 5.87 -19.53
N ARG A 161 -15.16 6.63 -18.71
CA ARG A 161 -14.78 6.28 -17.34
C ARG A 161 -15.06 7.45 -16.43
N ARG A 162 -15.00 7.24 -15.12
CA ARG A 162 -15.11 8.32 -14.12
C ARG A 162 -13.88 8.37 -13.25
N PHE A 163 -13.37 9.58 -13.02
CA PHE A 163 -12.44 9.83 -11.92
C PHE A 163 -13.25 10.17 -10.68
N GLN A 164 -12.95 9.47 -9.59
CA GLN A 164 -13.55 9.65 -8.29
C GLN A 164 -12.45 9.89 -7.26
N VAL A 165 -12.58 10.95 -6.48
CA VAL A 165 -11.69 11.23 -5.36
C VAL A 165 -12.48 11.14 -4.07
N ILE A 166 -12.01 10.28 -3.18
CA ILE A 166 -12.68 9.91 -1.95
C ILE A 166 -11.77 10.29 -0.79
N LEU A 167 -12.24 11.18 0.08
CA LEU A 167 -11.69 11.38 1.40
C LEU A 167 -12.30 10.32 2.32
N PHE A 168 -11.46 9.41 2.80
CA PHE A 168 -11.83 8.30 3.64
C PHE A 168 -11.19 8.43 5.01
N ARG A 169 -11.96 8.17 6.07
CA ARG A 169 -11.42 8.15 7.43
C ARG A 169 -11.05 6.72 7.79
N GLU A 170 -9.77 6.45 7.92
CA GLU A 170 -9.24 5.18 8.42
C GLU A 170 -8.78 5.39 9.86
N LEU A 171 -9.55 4.86 10.82
CA LEU A 171 -9.37 5.12 12.26
C LEU A 171 -9.32 6.63 12.56
N ASP A 172 -8.12 7.16 12.87
CA ASP A 172 -7.89 8.55 13.23
C ASP A 172 -7.33 9.40 12.07
N ASP A 173 -6.91 8.76 10.97
CA ASP A 173 -6.28 9.42 9.84
C ASP A 173 -7.26 9.62 8.68
N LEU A 174 -7.23 10.83 8.12
CA LEU A 174 -7.91 11.12 6.86
C LEU A 174 -6.99 10.76 5.70
N GLN A 175 -7.50 9.93 4.81
CA GLN A 175 -6.79 9.44 3.64
C GLN A 175 -7.53 9.80 2.36
N LEU A 176 -6.76 10.18 1.35
CA LEU A 176 -7.27 10.52 0.02
C LEU A 176 -7.07 9.33 -0.91
N TYR A 177 -8.15 8.85 -1.51
CA TYR A 177 -8.15 7.76 -2.47
C TYR A 177 -8.53 8.26 -3.86
N CYS A 178 -7.94 7.63 -4.87
CA CYS A 178 -8.40 7.73 -6.25
C CYS A 178 -9.12 6.45 -6.61
N ARG A 179 -10.28 6.58 -7.23
CA ARG A 179 -11.05 5.49 -7.80
C ARG A 179 -11.37 5.82 -9.26
N ILE A 180 -11.23 4.83 -10.13
CA ILE A 180 -11.64 4.88 -11.52
C ILE A 180 -12.63 3.77 -11.76
N THR A 181 -13.77 4.13 -12.33
CA THR A 181 -14.82 3.18 -12.72
C THR A 181 -15.14 3.31 -14.21
N ASP A 182 -15.59 2.23 -14.83
CA ASP A 182 -16.23 2.28 -16.15
C ASP A 182 -17.60 2.95 -15.98
N ASP A 183 -17.87 4.04 -16.72
CA ASP A 183 -19.05 4.89 -16.49
C ASP A 183 -20.36 4.14 -16.82
N ARG A 184 -20.32 3.20 -17.76
CA ARG A 184 -21.48 2.42 -18.18
C ARG A 184 -21.77 1.23 -17.26
N SER A 185 -20.75 0.43 -16.94
CA SER A 185 -20.92 -0.80 -16.17
C SER A 185 -20.78 -0.61 -14.66
N GLY A 186 -20.20 0.51 -14.21
CA GLY A 186 -19.85 0.73 -12.81
C GLY A 186 -18.68 -0.15 -12.33
N ALA A 187 -18.03 -0.90 -13.22
CA ALA A 187 -16.94 -1.79 -12.86
C ALA A 187 -15.75 -0.99 -12.31
N TYR A 188 -15.18 -1.46 -11.19
CA TYR A 188 -13.97 -0.89 -10.62
C TYR A 188 -12.77 -1.21 -11.52
N ILE A 189 -12.12 -0.18 -12.03
CA ILE A 189 -10.92 -0.29 -12.88
C ILE A 189 -9.66 -0.16 -12.02
N ALA A 190 -9.66 0.81 -11.10
CA ALA A 190 -8.59 1.01 -10.15
C ALA A 190 -9.13 1.73 -8.90
N THR A 191 -8.79 1.27 -7.71
CA THR A 191 -8.96 2.02 -6.46
C THR A 191 -7.66 1.95 -5.68
N PHE A 192 -7.07 3.08 -5.30
CA PHE A 192 -5.80 3.10 -4.58
C PHE A 192 -5.60 4.38 -3.76
N LEU A 193 -4.73 4.28 -2.76
CA LEU A 193 -4.38 5.38 -1.86
C LEU A 193 -3.48 6.41 -2.55
N LEU A 194 -3.89 7.68 -2.52
CA LEU A 194 -3.05 8.83 -2.89
C LEU A 194 -2.14 9.23 -1.73
N GLY A 195 -2.66 9.23 -0.50
CA GLY A 195 -1.90 9.48 0.73
C GLY A 195 -2.76 10.06 1.86
N PRO A 196 -2.16 10.32 3.04
CA PRO A 196 -2.83 11.04 4.11
C PRO A 196 -3.13 12.47 3.68
N ALA A 197 -4.23 13.04 4.13
CA ALA A 197 -4.66 14.38 3.77
C ALA A 197 -5.19 15.14 4.99
N MET A 198 -4.64 16.34 5.22
CA MET A 198 -5.19 17.27 6.19
C MET A 198 -6.14 18.24 5.51
N MET A 199 -7.37 18.29 6.02
CA MET A 199 -8.43 19.15 5.50
C MET A 199 -8.35 20.60 6.01
N THR A 200 -7.24 21.01 6.62
CA THR A 200 -6.96 22.43 6.92
C THR A 200 -6.77 23.25 5.64
N VAL A 201 -6.39 22.59 4.55
CA VAL A 201 -6.39 23.14 3.19
C VAL A 201 -7.15 22.18 2.30
N GLN A 202 -8.18 22.68 1.61
CA GLN A 202 -8.98 21.83 0.73
C GLN A 202 -8.12 21.33 -0.45
N PRO A 203 -8.18 20.02 -0.79
CA PRO A 203 -7.51 19.49 -1.96
C PRO A 203 -7.96 20.20 -3.23
N GLN A 204 -7.00 20.53 -4.10
CA GLN A 204 -7.26 21.05 -5.44
C GLN A 204 -7.21 19.90 -6.43
N ILE A 205 -8.33 19.67 -7.12
CA ILE A 205 -8.54 18.52 -7.99
C ILE A 205 -9.00 19.02 -9.36
N SER A 206 -8.37 18.56 -10.43
CA SER A 206 -8.73 18.95 -11.79
C SER A 206 -8.31 17.89 -12.80
N ILE A 207 -9.02 17.82 -13.93
CA ILE A 207 -8.64 16.99 -15.07
C ILE A 207 -8.02 17.89 -16.14
N ASP A 208 -6.91 17.46 -16.73
CA ASP A 208 -6.24 18.20 -17.80
C ASP A 208 -6.77 17.91 -19.20
N VAL A 209 -6.24 18.63 -20.19
CA VAL A 209 -6.60 18.49 -21.62
C VAL A 209 -6.30 17.10 -22.19
N THR A 210 -5.48 16.30 -21.51
CA THR A 210 -5.15 14.91 -21.89
C THR A 210 -5.90 13.87 -21.06
N ASN A 211 -6.92 14.29 -20.30
CA ASN A 211 -7.71 13.47 -19.39
C ASN A 211 -6.90 12.83 -18.26
N LYS A 212 -5.84 13.49 -17.78
CA LYS A 212 -5.14 13.09 -16.56
C LYS A 212 -5.74 13.80 -15.37
N LEU A 213 -5.91 13.06 -14.28
CA LEU A 213 -6.35 13.61 -13.02
C LEU A 213 -5.16 14.18 -12.26
N HIS A 214 -5.26 15.44 -11.85
CA HIS A 214 -4.32 16.11 -10.96
C HIS A 214 -4.96 16.30 -9.59
N VAL A 215 -4.25 15.90 -8.54
CA VAL A 215 -4.70 16.06 -7.15
C VAL A 215 -3.56 16.69 -6.35
N LEU A 216 -3.75 17.91 -5.87
CA LEU A 216 -2.83 18.61 -4.96
C LEU A 216 -3.48 18.72 -3.59
N PHE A 217 -2.83 18.20 -2.55
CA PHE A 217 -3.38 18.16 -1.19
C PHE A 217 -2.28 18.33 -0.15
N LEU A 218 -2.65 18.80 1.04
CA LEU A 218 -1.72 18.92 2.16
C LEU A 218 -1.56 17.55 2.83
N ALA A 219 -0.39 16.93 2.69
CA ALA A 219 -0.11 15.59 3.18
C ALA A 219 0.47 15.56 4.61
N MET A 220 1.33 16.53 4.93
CA MET A 220 1.92 16.75 6.26
C MET A 220 1.97 18.25 6.55
N PRO A 221 2.12 18.71 7.81
CA PRO A 221 2.19 20.14 8.10
C PRO A 221 3.24 20.82 7.23
N HIS A 222 2.82 21.82 6.46
CA HIS A 222 3.63 22.54 5.46
C HIS A 222 4.15 21.69 4.28
N ILE A 223 3.68 20.46 4.06
CA ILE A 223 4.07 19.61 2.94
C ILE A 223 2.84 19.23 2.11
N PHE A 224 2.83 19.70 0.86
CA PHE A 224 1.85 19.36 -0.14
C PHE A 224 2.33 18.19 -1.00
N CYS A 225 1.41 17.33 -1.40
CA CYS A 225 1.63 16.25 -2.36
C CYS A 225 0.81 16.54 -3.62
N HIS A 226 1.46 16.51 -4.78
CA HIS A 226 0.83 16.55 -6.09
C HIS A 226 0.94 15.18 -6.73
N VAL A 227 -0.20 14.58 -7.03
CA VAL A 227 -0.28 13.30 -7.74
C VAL A 227 -0.93 13.52 -9.10
N VAL A 228 -0.36 12.90 -10.12
CA VAL A 228 -0.93 12.83 -11.47
C VAL A 228 -1.30 11.39 -11.77
N VAL A 229 -2.56 11.15 -12.11
CA VAL A 229 -3.10 9.82 -12.42
C VAL A 229 -3.53 9.78 -13.88
N ASN A 230 -3.06 8.76 -14.59
CA ASN A 230 -3.41 8.53 -15.98
C ASN A 230 -4.84 7.97 -16.13
N PRO A 231 -5.44 8.11 -17.32
CA PRO A 231 -6.71 7.46 -17.71
C PRO A 231 -6.82 5.96 -17.42
N ASP A 232 -5.70 5.23 -17.36
CA ASP A 232 -5.63 3.79 -17.07
C ASP A 232 -5.57 3.44 -15.59
N GLY A 233 -5.56 4.43 -14.70
CA GLY A 233 -5.47 4.19 -13.25
C GLY A 233 -4.05 4.04 -12.72
N LYS A 234 -3.03 4.27 -13.55
CA LYS A 234 -1.64 4.30 -13.08
C LYS A 234 -1.26 5.70 -12.60
N VAL A 235 -0.53 5.75 -11.49
CA VAL A 235 0.11 6.99 -11.03
C VAL A 235 1.26 7.32 -11.97
N GLN A 236 1.16 8.43 -12.69
CA GLN A 236 2.23 8.92 -13.56
C GLN A 236 3.34 9.59 -12.76
N GLN A 237 2.96 10.39 -11.76
CA GLN A 237 3.88 11.25 -11.03
C GLN A 237 3.38 11.51 -9.61
N ARG A 238 4.31 11.60 -8.67
CA ARG A 238 4.07 12.01 -7.30
C ARG A 238 5.21 12.92 -6.84
N ASN A 239 4.89 14.19 -6.64
CA ASN A 239 5.85 15.20 -6.21
C ASN A 239 5.42 15.83 -4.89
N TYR A 240 6.39 16.23 -4.07
CA TYR A 240 6.13 16.94 -2.84
C TYR A 240 6.66 18.37 -2.90
N TYR A 241 5.95 19.27 -2.23
CA TYR A 241 6.28 20.68 -2.14
C TYR A 241 6.16 21.14 -0.70
N LYS A 242 7.17 21.82 -0.20
CA LYS A 242 7.09 22.52 1.08
C LYS A 242 6.45 23.87 0.87
N ASP A 243 5.61 24.29 1.80
CA ASP A 243 5.03 25.64 1.91
C ASP A 243 5.96 26.51 2.77
N PRO A 244 6.86 27.32 2.17
CA PRO A 244 7.57 28.35 2.92
C PRO A 244 6.60 29.51 3.21
N GLU A 245 6.76 30.14 4.37
CA GLU A 245 5.88 31.23 4.84
C GLU A 245 5.52 32.21 3.72
N GLY A 246 4.24 32.22 3.34
CA GLY A 246 3.67 33.14 2.33
C GLY A 246 3.67 32.67 0.87
N ASN A 247 4.22 31.50 0.53
CA ASN A 247 4.26 30.99 -0.84
C ASN A 247 3.70 29.56 -0.95
N ARG A 248 2.39 29.44 -0.69
CA ARG A 248 1.67 28.16 -0.68
C ARG A 248 1.59 27.53 -2.08
N PRO A 249 1.87 26.21 -2.21
CA PRO A 249 1.61 25.46 -3.43
C PRO A 249 0.15 25.55 -3.88
N SER A 250 -0.08 25.86 -5.16
CA SER A 250 -1.39 25.85 -5.80
C SER A 250 -1.30 25.24 -7.19
N LEU A 251 -2.34 24.50 -7.58
CA LEU A 251 -2.51 23.87 -8.88
C LEU A 251 -3.11 24.88 -9.85
N VAL A 252 -2.46 25.05 -11.00
CA VAL A 252 -2.89 25.92 -12.09
C VAL A 252 -2.97 25.10 -13.36
N MET A 253 -4.15 25.11 -14.00
CA MET A 253 -4.35 24.48 -15.30
C MET A 253 -3.72 25.35 -16.39
N THR A 254 -3.10 24.70 -17.37
CA THR A 254 -2.42 25.31 -18.50
C THR A 254 -2.92 24.66 -19.80
N SER A 255 -2.56 25.24 -20.95
CA SER A 255 -2.94 24.67 -22.25
C SER A 255 -2.37 23.27 -22.52
N GLY A 256 -1.31 22.87 -21.81
CA GLY A 256 -0.63 21.57 -21.99
C GLY A 256 -0.78 20.59 -20.83
N GLY A 257 -1.57 20.90 -19.81
CA GLY A 257 -1.63 20.09 -18.58
C GLY A 257 -1.95 20.90 -17.34
N ALA A 258 -1.48 20.46 -16.17
CA ALA A 258 -1.49 21.24 -14.95
C ALA A 258 -0.08 21.45 -14.39
N LYS A 259 0.14 22.58 -13.71
CA LYS A 259 1.40 22.90 -13.04
C LYS A 259 1.13 23.36 -11.61
N VAL A 260 2.01 22.99 -10.68
CA VAL A 260 2.03 23.55 -9.33
C VAL A 260 2.85 24.84 -9.36
N VAL A 261 2.24 25.93 -8.89
CA VAL A 261 2.88 27.24 -8.67
C VAL A 261 3.01 27.48 -7.16
N GLY A 262 4.07 28.17 -6.76
CA GLY A 262 4.40 28.33 -5.36
C GLY A 262 4.99 27.06 -4.73
N GLY A 263 5.42 27.19 -3.48
CA GLY A 263 6.16 26.15 -2.78
C GLY A 263 7.60 25.96 -3.25
N ALA A 264 8.37 25.23 -2.44
CA ALA A 264 9.68 24.72 -2.81
C ALA A 264 9.60 23.20 -2.98
N PRO A 265 10.18 22.60 -4.04
CA PRO A 265 10.26 21.15 -4.17
C PRO A 265 10.84 20.51 -2.91
N PHE A 266 10.21 19.43 -2.46
CA PHE A 266 10.60 18.69 -1.28
C PHE A 266 10.79 17.23 -1.65
N ASP A 267 11.89 16.63 -1.20
CA ASP A 267 12.12 15.20 -1.31
C ASP A 267 12.00 14.58 0.09
N PRO A 268 10.95 13.78 0.36
CA PRO A 268 10.79 13.11 1.65
C PRO A 268 11.88 12.05 1.93
N GLY A 269 12.62 11.60 0.92
CA GLY A 269 13.72 10.65 1.06
C GLY A 269 15.09 11.29 1.27
N ALA A 270 15.22 12.61 1.16
CA ALA A 270 16.49 13.29 1.30
C ALA A 270 16.98 13.29 2.78
N PRO A 271 18.28 13.09 3.03
CA PRO A 271 18.83 13.18 4.37
C PRO A 271 18.58 14.59 4.97
N PRO A 272 18.31 14.70 6.28
CA PRO A 272 18.03 15.99 6.89
C PRO A 272 19.19 16.97 6.64
N PRO A 273 18.90 18.25 6.34
CA PRO A 273 19.96 19.22 6.11
C PRO A 273 20.86 19.27 7.36
N PRO A 274 22.19 19.39 7.18
CA PRO A 274 23.10 19.51 8.31
C PRO A 274 22.63 20.67 9.18
N LYS A 275 22.37 20.39 10.47
CA LYS A 275 21.98 21.42 11.43
C LYS A 275 23.00 22.55 11.31
N LYS A 276 22.56 23.75 10.89
CA LYS A 276 23.38 24.95 11.01
C LYS A 276 23.84 24.99 12.45
N THR A 277 25.14 24.86 12.68
CA THR A 277 25.76 25.04 13.99
C THR A 277 25.34 26.42 14.46
N LEU A 278 24.40 26.47 15.39
CA LEU A 278 24.11 27.68 16.13
C LEU A 278 25.44 28.10 16.75
N ARG A 279 25.85 29.34 16.47
CA ARG A 279 27.06 29.92 17.06
C ARG A 279 27.00 29.68 18.56
N LYS A 280 28.05 29.10 19.13
CA LYS A 280 28.12 28.90 20.58
C LYS A 280 28.05 30.29 21.23
N ALA A 281 27.33 30.43 22.34
CA ALA A 281 27.22 31.70 23.08
C ALA A 281 28.59 32.28 23.51
N SER A 282 29.67 31.48 23.41
CA SER A 282 31.06 31.87 23.65
C SER A 282 31.78 32.51 22.45
N GLU A 283 31.17 32.56 21.25
CA GLU A 283 31.78 33.23 20.10
C GLU A 283 31.72 34.75 20.28
N ARG A 284 32.88 35.36 20.59
CA ARG A 284 33.03 36.79 20.77
C ARG A 284 32.77 37.52 19.44
N PRO A 285 32.04 38.65 19.43
CA PRO A 285 31.83 39.44 18.23
C PRO A 285 33.16 39.84 17.58
N PRO A 286 33.24 39.90 16.24
CA PRO A 286 34.46 40.34 15.56
C PRO A 286 34.78 41.78 15.97
N VAL A 287 36.04 42.01 16.35
CA VAL A 287 36.55 43.34 16.72
C VAL A 287 36.50 44.23 15.49
N MET A 288 35.72 45.31 15.56
CA MET A 288 35.68 46.33 14.51
C MET A 288 37.07 46.96 14.37
N GLY A 289 37.69 46.78 13.21
CA GLY A 289 39.04 47.26 12.91
C GLY A 289 39.19 48.77 13.09
N THR A 290 40.37 49.14 13.58
CA THR A 290 40.84 50.48 13.95
C THR A 290 40.70 51.54 12.85
N VAL A 291 40.20 52.72 13.24
CA VAL A 291 40.21 53.95 12.46
C VAL A 291 41.66 54.40 12.21
N PRO A 292 42.09 54.72 10.97
CA PRO A 292 43.45 55.18 10.72
C PRO A 292 43.62 56.64 11.17
N LYS A 293 44.66 56.90 11.97
CA LYS A 293 45.13 58.26 12.29
C LYS A 293 45.73 58.90 11.04
N LYS A 294 45.17 60.02 10.59
CA LYS A 294 45.79 60.91 9.59
C LYS A 294 47.07 61.52 10.16
N LYS A 295 48.16 61.49 9.38
CA LYS A 295 49.28 62.41 9.49
C LYS A 295 48.97 63.68 8.70
#